data_AF-A0A1A8RF53-F1
#
_entry.id   AF-A0A1A8RF53-F1
#
_cell.length_a   1.000
_cell.length_b   1.000
_cell.length_c   1.000
_cell.angle_alpha   90.00
_cell.angle_beta   90.00
_cell.angle_gamma   90.00
#
_symmetry.space_group_name_H-M   'P 1'
#
loop_
_entity.id
_entity.type
_entity.pdbx_description
1 polymer ?
#
loop_
_entity_poly.entity_id
_entity_poly.type
_entity_poly.pdbx_seq_one_letter_code
_entity_poly.pdbx_strand_id
1 'polypeptide(L)'
;MTNNHETYLLMANSQNDMEDWVKTIRRVIWAPFGGGIFGQKLEETVRYERRFGNKLAPMLVEQCVDFIRRWGLQEEGLFRLPGQANLVKELQDAFDCGEKPSFDCNTDVHTVASLLKLYLRELPEPVIPFQKYEEFLACAKLLGKDDEMGMKELKRLVECLPPVNFNLLKYICRFLDEVQSYSGVNKMSVQNLATVFGPNILRPKIEDPVTIMEGTVLVQQLMAVLIGRHDILFPREEDESATLELANNNNIELPRRQAVTTTSGIATVTQNAENNNTQVVRQCVWEAPESHSQRQQVDNRGSPRS
;
A
#
# COMPACT_ATOMS: atom_id res chain seq x y z
N MET A 1 22.11 10.14 -37.33
CA MET A 1 21.64 10.17 -35.93
C MET A 1 22.19 8.92 -35.25
N THR A 2 23.33 9.04 -34.58
CA THR A 2 23.96 7.93 -33.84
C THR A 2 23.70 8.17 -32.37
N ASN A 3 22.82 7.39 -31.75
CA ASN A 3 22.67 7.39 -30.29
C ASN A 3 23.92 6.75 -29.70
N ASN A 4 24.89 7.59 -29.30
CA ASN A 4 26.02 7.18 -28.48
C ASN A 4 25.47 6.73 -27.12
N HIS A 5 25.33 5.42 -26.93
CA HIS A 5 25.08 4.86 -25.61
C HIS A 5 26.43 4.82 -24.89
N GLU A 6 26.68 5.80 -24.04
CA GLU A 6 27.84 5.78 -23.15
C GLU A 6 27.64 4.65 -22.13
N THR A 7 28.51 3.64 -22.18
CA THR A 7 28.50 2.53 -21.23
C THR A 7 29.44 2.86 -20.09
N TYR A 8 28.93 2.86 -18.86
CA TYR A 8 29.70 3.11 -17.65
C TYR A 8 29.87 1.80 -16.87
N LEU A 9 31.11 1.47 -16.51
CA LEU A 9 31.41 0.34 -15.62
C LEU A 9 31.53 0.83 -14.19
N LEU A 10 30.68 0.31 -13.31
CA LEU A 10 30.73 0.55 -11.86
C LEU A 10 31.31 -0.71 -11.19
N MET A 11 32.25 -0.54 -10.27
CA MET A 11 32.87 -1.63 -9.52
C MET A 11 32.69 -1.39 -8.02
N ALA A 12 32.12 -2.37 -7.31
CA ALA A 12 31.93 -2.33 -5.88
C ALA A 12 32.99 -3.14 -5.14
N ASN A 13 33.31 -2.77 -3.90
CA ASN A 13 34.33 -3.43 -3.09
C ASN A 13 33.86 -4.74 -2.45
N SER A 14 32.54 -4.98 -2.43
CA SER A 14 31.92 -6.20 -1.92
C SER A 14 30.67 -6.56 -2.72
N GLN A 15 30.23 -7.82 -2.60
CA GLN A 15 28.98 -8.29 -3.18
C GLN A 15 27.77 -7.52 -2.63
N ASN A 16 27.77 -7.20 -1.33
CA ASN A 16 26.68 -6.46 -0.69
C ASN A 16 26.59 -5.02 -1.22
N ASP A 17 27.74 -4.35 -1.36
CA ASP A 17 27.79 -3.00 -1.95
C ASP A 17 27.26 -3.02 -3.40
N MET A 18 27.63 -4.03 -4.19
CA MET A 18 27.14 -4.17 -5.55
C MET A 18 25.61 -4.33 -5.58
N GLU A 19 25.05 -5.17 -4.72
CA GLU A 19 23.60 -5.37 -4.63
C GLU A 19 22.87 -4.10 -4.21
N ASP A 20 23.41 -3.36 -3.23
CA ASP A 20 22.85 -2.08 -2.79
C ASP A 20 22.92 -1.01 -3.89
N TRP A 21 24.00 -0.99 -4.66
CA TRP A 21 24.13 -0.09 -5.81
C TRP A 21 23.12 -0.43 -6.90
N VAL A 22 22.98 -1.71 -7.26
CA VAL A 22 22.00 -2.15 -8.26
C VAL A 22 20.58 -1.78 -7.82
N LYS A 23 20.21 -2.01 -6.55
CA LYS A 23 18.91 -1.60 -6.01
C LYS A 23 18.70 -0.09 -6.10
N THR A 24 19.70 0.68 -5.71
CA THR A 24 19.63 2.16 -5.75
C THR A 24 19.49 2.68 -7.18
N ILE A 25 20.25 2.14 -8.12
CA ILE A 25 20.21 2.51 -9.54
C ILE A 25 18.84 2.15 -10.13
N ARG A 26 18.35 0.92 -9.92
CA ARG A 26 17.02 0.51 -10.38
C ARG A 26 15.94 1.45 -9.85
N ARG A 27 16.01 1.82 -8.57
CA ARG A 27 15.05 2.77 -7.98
C ARG A 27 15.06 4.12 -8.69
N VAL A 28 16.24 4.68 -8.97
CA VAL A 28 16.34 5.97 -9.67
C VAL A 28 15.83 5.88 -11.11
N ILE A 29 16.12 4.77 -11.81
CA ILE A 29 15.65 4.54 -13.19
C ILE A 29 14.13 4.45 -13.24
N TRP A 30 13.52 3.72 -12.30
CA TRP A 30 12.10 3.43 -12.32
C TRP A 30 11.22 4.43 -11.56
N ALA A 31 11.79 5.27 -10.68
CA ALA A 31 11.04 6.27 -9.91
C ALA A 31 10.15 7.20 -10.78
N PRO A 32 10.58 7.70 -11.96
CA PRO A 32 9.72 8.51 -12.84
C PRO A 32 8.48 7.75 -13.35
N PHE A 33 8.56 6.42 -13.42
CA PHE A 33 7.51 5.53 -13.90
C PHE A 33 6.69 4.90 -12.76
N GLY A 34 6.96 5.29 -11.51
CA GLY A 34 6.28 4.76 -10.34
C GLY A 34 6.80 3.40 -9.89
N GLY A 35 7.97 3.00 -10.35
CA GLY A 35 8.69 1.83 -9.85
C GLY A 35 9.72 2.19 -8.78
N GLY A 36 10.54 1.21 -8.41
CA GLY A 36 11.45 1.27 -7.27
C GLY A 36 10.72 1.41 -5.94
N ILE A 37 9.51 0.88 -5.84
CA ILE A 37 8.58 1.04 -4.72
C ILE A 37 9.16 0.39 -3.45
N PHE A 38 9.83 -0.75 -3.59
CA PHE A 38 10.45 -1.44 -2.47
C PHE A 38 11.71 -0.69 -2.00
N GLY A 39 11.73 -0.37 -0.71
CA GLY A 39 12.75 0.48 -0.11
C GLY A 39 12.73 1.94 -0.53
N GLN A 40 11.66 2.43 -1.16
CA GLN A 40 11.42 3.86 -1.30
C GLN A 40 10.82 4.44 -0.01
N LYS A 41 11.07 5.72 0.26
CA LYS A 41 10.41 6.40 1.38
C LYS A 41 8.90 6.45 1.11
N LEU A 42 8.13 6.11 2.14
CA LEU A 42 6.67 6.07 2.06
C LEU A 42 6.08 7.39 1.50
N GLU A 43 6.58 8.53 1.94
CA GLU A 43 6.16 9.85 1.45
C GLU A 43 6.38 10.04 -0.06
N GLU A 44 7.50 9.53 -0.60
CA GLU A 44 7.81 9.63 -2.03
C GLU A 44 6.85 8.79 -2.86
N THR A 45 6.56 7.56 -2.42
CA THR A 45 5.59 6.67 -3.06
C THR A 45 4.20 7.31 -3.08
N VAL A 46 3.71 7.76 -1.91
CA VAL A 46 2.38 8.38 -1.81
C VAL A 46 2.30 9.67 -2.62
N ARG A 47 3.34 10.50 -2.62
CA ARG A 47 3.39 11.73 -3.44
C ARG A 47 3.33 11.42 -4.94
N TYR A 48 4.01 10.38 -5.41
CA TYR A 48 3.92 9.95 -6.81
C TYR A 48 2.48 9.49 -7.14
N GLU A 49 1.90 8.67 -6.27
CA GLU A 49 0.61 8.03 -6.49
C GLU A 49 -0.59 8.98 -6.39
N ARG A 50 -0.47 10.16 -5.76
CA ARG A 50 -1.54 11.18 -5.74
C ARG A 50 -2.10 11.53 -7.12
N ARG A 51 -1.32 11.34 -8.19
CA ARG A 51 -1.76 11.54 -9.58
C ARG A 51 -2.85 10.56 -10.03
N PHE A 52 -2.97 9.43 -9.35
CA PHE A 52 -3.98 8.39 -9.59
C PHE A 52 -5.12 8.45 -8.56
N GLY A 53 -5.19 9.51 -7.75
CA GLY A 53 -6.19 9.70 -6.71
C GLY A 53 -5.57 9.88 -5.32
N ASN A 54 -6.32 10.51 -4.43
CA ASN A 54 -5.92 10.63 -3.03
C ASN A 54 -6.32 9.37 -2.27
N LYS A 55 -5.32 8.56 -1.92
CA LYS A 55 -5.48 7.27 -1.24
C LYS A 55 -4.84 7.31 0.14
N LEU A 56 -5.39 6.52 1.07
CA LEU A 56 -4.89 6.44 2.45
C LEU A 56 -3.62 5.59 2.56
N ALA A 57 -3.43 4.63 1.64
CA ALA A 57 -2.29 3.75 1.61
C ALA A 57 -1.70 3.66 0.20
N PRO A 58 -0.42 3.25 0.06
CA PRO A 58 0.18 2.98 -1.24
C PRO A 58 -0.63 1.97 -2.06
N MET A 59 -0.65 2.11 -3.39
CA MET A 59 -1.44 1.26 -4.27
C MET A 59 -1.09 -0.23 -4.14
N LEU A 60 0.17 -0.56 -3.87
CA LEU A 60 0.59 -1.94 -3.59
C LEU A 60 -0.14 -2.50 -2.36
N VAL A 61 -0.21 -1.71 -1.29
CA VAL A 61 -0.87 -2.10 -0.04
C VAL A 61 -2.35 -2.31 -0.28
N GLU A 62 -3.02 -1.37 -0.95
CA GLU A 62 -4.45 -1.51 -1.28
C GLU A 62 -4.73 -2.74 -2.14
N GLN A 63 -3.93 -2.99 -3.18
CA GLN A 63 -4.11 -4.17 -4.04
C GLN A 63 -3.96 -5.47 -3.26
N CYS A 64 -2.96 -5.57 -2.38
CA CYS A 64 -2.78 -6.75 -1.54
C CYS A 64 -3.96 -6.94 -0.58
N VAL A 65 -4.38 -5.87 0.08
CA VAL A 65 -5.50 -5.89 1.04
C VAL A 65 -6.81 -6.25 0.35
N ASP A 66 -7.12 -5.65 -0.80
CA ASP A 66 -8.33 -5.93 -1.56
C ASP A 66 -8.38 -7.37 -2.09
N PHE A 67 -7.23 -7.92 -2.45
CA PHE A 67 -7.13 -9.33 -2.83
C PHE A 67 -7.41 -10.26 -1.66
N ILE A 68 -6.77 -10.01 -0.50
CA ILE A 68 -6.93 -10.81 0.70
C ILE A 68 -8.36 -10.70 1.25
N ARG A 69 -8.99 -9.52 1.17
CA ARG A 69 -10.41 -9.35 1.52
C ARG A 69 -11.33 -10.24 0.68
N ARG A 70 -11.05 -10.36 -0.62
CA ARG A 70 -11.87 -11.13 -1.54
C ARG A 70 -11.68 -12.63 -1.40
N TRP A 71 -10.44 -13.09 -1.18
CA TRP A 71 -10.09 -14.51 -1.33
C TRP A 71 -9.43 -15.14 -0.10
N GLY A 72 -8.96 -14.33 0.85
CA GLY A 72 -8.00 -14.77 1.86
C GLY A 72 -8.47 -14.71 3.32
N LEU A 73 -9.57 -14.04 3.64
CA LEU A 73 -9.97 -13.81 5.04
C LEU A 73 -10.20 -15.09 5.86
N GLN A 74 -10.56 -16.19 5.20
CA GLN A 74 -10.79 -17.49 5.84
C GLN A 74 -9.60 -18.45 5.73
N GLU A 75 -8.53 -18.07 5.03
CA GLU A 75 -7.37 -18.95 4.81
C GLU A 75 -6.59 -19.19 6.11
N GLU A 76 -6.39 -20.45 6.46
CA GLU A 76 -5.73 -20.83 7.71
C GLU A 76 -4.28 -20.35 7.74
N GLY A 77 -3.90 -19.68 8.83
CA GLY A 77 -2.54 -19.18 9.01
C GLY A 77 -2.19 -18.00 8.11
N LEU A 78 -3.19 -17.24 7.63
CA LEU A 78 -2.97 -15.98 6.90
C LEU A 78 -1.93 -15.09 7.61
N PHE A 79 -0.97 -14.53 6.87
CA PHE A 79 0.22 -13.81 7.40
C PHE A 79 1.21 -14.61 8.25
N ARG A 80 0.85 -15.79 8.78
CA ARG A 80 1.78 -16.67 9.51
C ARG A 80 2.54 -17.59 8.57
N LEU A 81 1.83 -18.27 7.66
CA LEU A 81 2.44 -19.17 6.69
C LEU A 81 3.18 -18.38 5.60
N PRO A 82 4.35 -18.85 5.14
CA PRO A 82 5.07 -18.22 4.05
C PRO A 82 4.40 -18.54 2.71
N GLY A 83 4.40 -17.56 1.80
CA GLY A 83 4.04 -17.80 0.41
C GLY A 83 5.20 -18.36 -0.42
N GLN A 84 4.97 -18.48 -1.72
CA GLN A 84 5.97 -18.97 -2.67
C GLN A 84 7.07 -17.90 -2.89
N ALA A 85 8.26 -18.13 -2.34
CA ALA A 85 9.35 -17.14 -2.34
C ALA A 85 9.72 -16.64 -3.76
N ASN A 86 9.72 -17.52 -4.76
CA ASN A 86 10.00 -17.16 -6.14
C ASN A 86 8.95 -16.19 -6.70
N LEU A 87 7.66 -16.46 -6.46
CA LEU A 87 6.58 -15.61 -6.92
C LEU A 87 6.52 -14.27 -6.15
N VAL A 88 6.85 -14.26 -4.86
CA VAL A 88 7.02 -13.01 -4.10
C VAL A 88 8.10 -12.14 -4.74
N LYS A 89 9.24 -12.74 -5.11
CA LYS A 89 10.32 -12.02 -5.77
C LYS A 89 9.93 -11.52 -7.16
N GLU A 90 9.23 -12.34 -7.95
CA GLU A 90 8.71 -11.95 -9.26
C GLU A 90 7.75 -10.76 -9.16
N LEU A 91 6.81 -10.79 -8.21
CA LEU A 91 5.87 -9.69 -7.96
C LEU A 91 6.60 -8.43 -7.48
N GLN A 92 7.58 -8.57 -6.58
CA GLN A 92 8.44 -7.47 -6.13
C GLN A 92 9.14 -6.81 -7.32
N ASP A 93 9.78 -7.62 -8.19
CA ASP A 93 10.49 -7.13 -9.37
C ASP A 93 9.53 -6.43 -10.36
N ALA A 94 8.32 -6.93 -10.55
CA ALA A 94 7.30 -6.30 -11.39
C ALA A 94 6.90 -4.92 -10.84
N PHE A 95 6.56 -4.83 -9.56
CA PHE A 95 6.25 -3.54 -8.91
C PHE A 95 7.44 -2.56 -8.97
N ASP A 96 8.66 -3.05 -8.76
CA ASP A 96 9.87 -2.22 -8.84
C ASP A 96 10.19 -1.74 -10.27
N CYS A 97 9.76 -2.45 -11.30
CA CYS A 97 9.83 -1.99 -12.68
C CYS A 97 8.69 -1.02 -13.06
N GLY A 98 7.85 -0.60 -12.10
CA GLY A 98 6.71 0.28 -12.35
C GLY A 98 5.53 -0.42 -13.01
N GLU A 99 5.56 -1.76 -13.10
CA GLU A 99 4.41 -2.53 -13.50
C GLU A 99 3.37 -2.53 -12.38
N LYS A 100 2.11 -2.79 -12.77
CA LYS A 100 0.98 -2.90 -11.83
C LYS A 100 0.38 -4.29 -12.00
N PRO A 101 1.04 -5.34 -11.49
CA PRO A 101 0.56 -6.70 -11.64
C PRO A 101 -0.79 -6.84 -10.93
N SER A 102 -1.77 -7.41 -11.61
CA SER A 102 -3.04 -7.80 -11.01
C SER A 102 -2.93 -9.20 -10.43
N PHE A 103 -3.44 -9.41 -9.22
CA PHE A 103 -3.59 -10.74 -8.64
C PHE A 103 -4.83 -11.42 -9.24
N ASP A 104 -4.65 -12.60 -9.85
CA ASP A 104 -5.76 -13.41 -10.32
C ASP A 104 -6.34 -14.27 -9.20
N CYS A 105 -7.53 -14.86 -9.40
CA CYS A 105 -8.18 -15.70 -8.38
C CYS A 105 -7.41 -16.99 -8.04
N ASN A 106 -6.39 -17.33 -8.83
CA ASN A 106 -5.56 -18.52 -8.64
C ASN A 106 -4.26 -18.21 -7.88
N THR A 107 -3.97 -16.92 -7.63
CA THR A 107 -2.80 -16.48 -6.89
C THR A 107 -2.89 -16.94 -5.45
N ASP A 108 -1.83 -17.59 -4.95
CA ASP A 108 -1.75 -18.02 -3.57
C ASP A 108 -1.83 -16.83 -2.60
N VAL A 109 -2.80 -16.87 -1.68
CA VAL A 109 -3.05 -15.82 -0.69
C VAL A 109 -1.83 -15.62 0.22
N HIS A 110 -1.10 -16.68 0.58
CA HIS A 110 0.10 -16.56 1.42
C HIS A 110 1.23 -15.81 0.71
N THR A 111 1.29 -15.90 -0.62
CA THR A 111 2.21 -15.12 -1.45
C THR A 111 1.87 -13.64 -1.39
N VAL A 112 0.61 -13.25 -1.60
CA VAL A 112 0.19 -11.84 -1.50
C VAL A 112 0.36 -11.30 -0.08
N ALA A 113 0.03 -12.09 0.94
CA ALA A 113 0.28 -11.75 2.34
C ALA A 113 1.77 -11.57 2.65
N SER A 114 2.64 -12.38 2.05
CA SER A 114 4.09 -12.27 2.20
C SER A 114 4.64 -11.02 1.49
N LEU A 115 4.10 -10.68 0.31
CA LEU A 115 4.45 -9.47 -0.42
C LEU A 115 4.08 -8.19 0.37
N LEU A 116 2.89 -8.14 0.96
CA LEU A 116 2.47 -7.02 1.82
C LEU A 116 3.41 -6.83 3.01
N LYS A 117 3.76 -7.92 3.72
CA LYS A 117 4.72 -7.85 4.84
C LYS A 117 6.10 -7.42 4.36
N LEU A 118 6.54 -7.91 3.20
CA LEU A 118 7.83 -7.56 2.61
C LEU A 118 7.91 -6.06 2.33
N TYR A 119 6.85 -5.47 1.74
CA TYR A 119 6.80 -4.03 1.47
C TYR A 119 6.99 -3.20 2.74
N LEU A 120 6.23 -3.50 3.80
CA LEU A 120 6.33 -2.79 5.08
C LEU A 120 7.71 -2.94 5.72
N ARG A 121 8.30 -4.13 5.63
CA ARG A 121 9.64 -4.42 6.17
C ARG A 121 10.73 -3.65 5.47
N GLU A 122 10.65 -3.55 4.14
CA GLU A 122 11.69 -2.95 3.32
C GLU A 122 11.63 -1.42 3.28
N LEU A 123 10.59 -0.79 3.84
CA LEU A 123 10.57 0.67 4.01
C LEU A 123 11.87 1.15 4.70
N PRO A 124 12.56 2.18 4.15
CA PRO A 124 13.80 2.71 4.73
C PRO A 124 13.66 3.16 6.18
N GLU A 125 12.45 3.61 6.52
CA GLU A 125 12.03 3.94 7.86
C GLU A 125 10.73 3.17 8.14
N PRO A 126 10.60 2.48 9.30
CA PRO A 126 9.38 1.77 9.67
C PRO A 126 8.15 2.69 9.67
N VAL A 127 6.97 2.07 9.61
CA VAL A 127 5.68 2.80 9.63
C VAL A 127 5.60 3.71 10.87
N ILE A 128 6.06 3.24 12.03
CA ILE A 128 6.34 4.12 13.16
C ILE A 128 7.82 4.53 13.08
N PRO A 129 8.14 5.82 12.83
CA PRO A 129 9.51 6.28 12.60
C PRO A 129 10.49 5.97 13.73
N PHE A 130 11.77 5.82 13.40
CA PHE A 130 12.80 5.43 14.38
C PHE A 130 12.90 6.39 15.56
N GLN A 131 12.66 7.70 15.34
CA GLN A 131 12.74 8.71 16.39
C GLN A 131 11.60 8.57 17.42
N LYS A 132 10.54 7.84 17.07
CA LYS A 132 9.39 7.55 17.93
C LYS A 132 9.49 6.21 18.66
N TYR A 133 10.47 5.36 18.32
CA TYR A 133 10.58 4.00 18.83
C TYR A 133 10.56 3.94 20.37
N GLU A 134 11.43 4.69 21.04
CA GLU A 134 11.53 4.70 22.50
C GLU A 134 10.26 5.24 23.18
N GLU A 135 9.61 6.26 22.61
CA GLU A 135 8.36 6.82 23.14
C GLU A 135 7.25 5.75 23.11
N PHE A 136 7.12 5.01 22.01
CA PHE A 136 6.13 3.94 21.88
C PHE A 136 6.43 2.74 22.80
N LEU A 137 7.69 2.36 23.00
CA LEU A 137 8.07 1.30 23.95
C LEU A 137 7.79 1.71 25.40
N ALA A 138 8.07 2.96 25.76
CA ALA A 138 7.71 3.50 27.07
C ALA A 138 6.18 3.48 27.28
N CYS A 139 5.42 3.84 26.25
CA CYS A 139 3.97 3.76 26.26
C CYS A 139 3.46 2.32 26.44
N ALA A 140 4.08 1.33 25.79
CA ALA A 140 3.74 -0.09 25.97
C ALA A 140 3.93 -0.56 27.41
N LYS A 141 5.02 -0.13 28.07
CA LYS A 141 5.25 -0.38 29.50
C LYS A 141 4.21 0.31 30.39
N LEU A 142 3.78 1.52 30.00
CA LEU A 142 2.75 2.27 30.72
C LEU A 142 1.38 1.59 30.60
N LEU A 143 0.99 1.14 29.42
CA LEU A 143 -0.24 0.36 29.19
C LEU A 143 -0.33 -0.89 30.08
N GLY A 144 0.80 -1.53 30.38
CA GLY A 144 0.84 -2.68 31.30
C GLY A 144 0.66 -2.33 32.78
N LYS A 145 0.82 -1.05 33.16
CA LYS A 145 0.74 -0.57 34.56
C LYS A 145 -0.54 0.25 34.83
N ASP A 146 -0.90 1.10 33.89
CA ASP A 146 -2.04 2.03 33.93
C ASP A 146 -2.61 2.11 32.51
N ASP A 147 -3.67 1.34 32.27
CA ASP A 147 -4.31 1.23 30.95
C ASP A 147 -4.91 2.57 30.49
N GLU A 148 -5.52 3.34 31.40
CA GLU A 148 -6.16 4.61 31.06
C GLU A 148 -5.13 5.67 30.67
N MET A 149 -4.08 5.84 31.49
CA MET A 149 -3.00 6.77 31.19
C MET A 149 -2.21 6.34 29.95
N GLY A 150 -1.95 5.03 29.82
CA GLY A 150 -1.28 4.45 28.66
C GLY A 150 -2.05 4.66 27.36
N MET A 151 -3.38 4.49 27.37
CA MET A 151 -4.21 4.72 26.20
C MET A 151 -4.25 6.20 25.79
N LYS A 152 -4.30 7.11 26.77
CA LYS A 152 -4.23 8.55 26.50
C LYS A 152 -2.90 8.94 25.84
N GLU A 153 -1.78 8.41 26.35
CA GLU A 153 -0.47 8.66 25.78
C GLU A 153 -0.30 8.02 24.39
N LEU A 154 -0.80 6.79 24.20
CA LEU A 154 -0.76 6.12 22.91
C LEU A 154 -1.50 6.94 21.84
N LYS A 155 -2.69 7.45 22.17
CA LYS A 155 -3.46 8.31 21.28
C LYS A 155 -2.65 9.55 20.88
N ARG A 156 -2.06 10.24 21.85
CA ARG A 156 -1.19 11.40 21.60
C ARG A 156 -0.02 11.07 20.68
N LEU A 157 0.65 9.92 20.90
CA LEU A 157 1.78 9.49 20.09
C LEU A 157 1.38 9.17 18.65
N VAL A 158 0.24 8.51 18.46
CA VAL A 158 -0.32 8.19 17.15
C VAL A 158 -0.71 9.47 16.40
N GLU A 159 -1.36 10.44 17.05
CA GLU A 159 -1.69 11.75 16.47
C GLU A 159 -0.44 12.58 16.08
N CYS A 160 0.71 12.33 16.73
CA CYS A 160 1.98 13.00 16.41
C CYS A 160 2.75 12.35 15.25
N LEU A 161 2.24 11.26 14.65
CA LEU A 161 2.89 10.63 13.51
C LEU A 161 2.77 11.52 12.26
N PRO A 162 3.75 11.45 11.33
CA PRO A 162 3.59 12.09 10.03
C PRO A 162 2.29 11.63 9.35
N PRO A 163 1.55 12.51 8.63
CA PRO A 163 0.23 12.18 8.10
C PRO A 163 0.18 10.91 7.25
N VAL A 164 1.21 10.69 6.42
CA VAL A 164 1.29 9.50 5.56
C VAL A 164 1.53 8.22 6.39
N ASN A 165 2.35 8.30 7.44
CA ASN A 165 2.59 7.19 8.36
C ASN A 165 1.34 6.87 9.18
N PHE A 166 0.64 7.90 9.69
CA PHE A 166 -0.63 7.76 10.40
C PHE A 166 -1.68 7.07 9.52
N ASN A 167 -1.86 7.53 8.28
CA ASN A 167 -2.83 6.97 7.36
C ASN A 167 -2.54 5.49 7.03
N LEU A 168 -1.27 5.15 6.78
CA LEU A 168 -0.88 3.76 6.54
C LEU A 168 -1.09 2.90 7.79
N LEU A 169 -0.72 3.38 8.98
CA LEU A 169 -0.90 2.66 10.23
C LEU A 169 -2.40 2.41 10.51
N LYS A 170 -3.24 3.44 10.34
CA LYS A 170 -4.70 3.38 10.41
C LYS A 170 -5.27 2.33 9.47
N TYR A 171 -4.85 2.36 8.19
CA TYR A 171 -5.31 1.43 7.17
C TYR A 171 -4.96 -0.02 7.51
N ILE A 172 -3.71 -0.27 7.92
CA ILE A 172 -3.26 -1.60 8.32
C ILE A 172 -3.98 -2.09 9.59
N CYS A 173 -4.09 -1.27 10.64
CA CYS A 173 -4.74 -1.70 11.89
C CYS A 173 -6.21 -2.08 11.67
N ARG A 174 -6.96 -1.28 10.88
CA ARG A 174 -8.34 -1.59 10.51
C ARG A 174 -8.46 -2.91 9.73
N PHE A 175 -7.56 -3.13 8.78
CA PHE A 175 -7.56 -4.38 8.01
C PHE A 175 -7.16 -5.59 8.86
N LEU A 176 -6.23 -5.45 9.80
CA LEU A 176 -5.87 -6.55 10.70
C LEU A 176 -6.99 -6.86 11.71
N ASP A 177 -7.76 -5.86 12.14
CA ASP A 177 -8.98 -6.09 12.92
C ASP A 177 -10.06 -6.83 12.10
N GLU A 178 -10.17 -6.53 10.80
CA GLU A 178 -11.03 -7.29 9.91
C GLU A 178 -10.56 -8.76 9.82
N VAL A 179 -9.26 -9.01 9.63
CA VAL A 179 -8.69 -10.37 9.57
C VAL A 179 -8.94 -11.15 10.86
N GLN A 180 -8.73 -10.54 12.04
CA GLN A 180 -8.93 -11.24 13.31
C GLN A 180 -10.40 -11.56 13.58
N SER A 181 -11.36 -10.83 12.99
CA SER A 181 -12.79 -11.17 13.09
C SER A 181 -13.12 -12.55 12.48
N TYR A 182 -12.25 -13.08 11.61
CA TYR A 182 -12.33 -14.43 11.03
C TYR A 182 -11.41 -15.45 11.76
N SER A 183 -10.86 -15.11 12.92
CA SER A 183 -9.91 -15.95 13.68
C SER A 183 -10.43 -17.33 14.07
N GLY A 184 -11.76 -17.51 14.15
CA GLY A 184 -12.37 -18.83 14.31
C GLY A 184 -12.02 -19.81 13.19
N VAL A 185 -11.83 -19.32 11.97
CA VAL A 185 -11.47 -20.10 10.78
C VAL A 185 -9.98 -19.96 10.47
N ASN A 186 -9.52 -18.74 10.20
CA ASN A 186 -8.13 -18.49 9.76
C ASN A 186 -7.07 -18.69 10.86
N LYS A 187 -7.48 -18.85 12.13
CA LYS A 187 -6.62 -19.06 13.32
C LYS A 187 -5.71 -17.88 13.68
N MET A 188 -5.95 -16.70 13.12
CA MET A 188 -5.14 -15.49 13.33
C MET A 188 -5.84 -14.53 14.28
N SER A 189 -5.65 -14.74 15.60
CA SER A 189 -6.09 -13.79 16.62
C SER A 189 -5.29 -12.48 16.59
N VAL A 190 -5.77 -11.45 17.29
CA VAL A 190 -5.05 -10.18 17.49
C VAL A 190 -3.61 -10.43 17.95
N GLN A 191 -3.40 -11.34 18.90
CA GLN A 191 -2.06 -11.67 19.41
C GLN A 191 -1.17 -12.30 18.33
N ASN A 192 -1.71 -13.23 17.53
CA ASN A 192 -0.97 -13.87 16.44
C ASN A 192 -0.59 -12.85 15.35
N LEU A 193 -1.52 -11.95 15.00
CA LEU A 193 -1.27 -10.87 14.05
C LEU A 193 -0.23 -9.88 14.59
N ALA A 194 -0.31 -9.53 15.88
CA ALA A 194 0.67 -8.66 16.52
C ALA A 194 2.09 -9.23 16.50
N THR A 195 2.23 -10.55 16.73
CA THR A 195 3.51 -11.25 16.60
C THR A 195 4.11 -11.14 15.20
N VAL A 196 3.29 -11.29 14.15
CA VAL A 196 3.80 -11.26 12.77
C VAL A 196 3.96 -9.85 12.20
N PHE A 197 3.13 -8.88 12.60
CA PHE A 197 3.19 -7.50 12.10
C PHE A 197 4.07 -6.56 12.92
N GLY A 198 4.20 -6.80 14.23
CA GLY A 198 4.98 -5.93 15.12
C GLY A 198 6.36 -5.54 14.56
N PRO A 199 7.21 -6.51 14.16
CA PRO A 199 8.53 -6.22 13.60
C PRO A 199 8.53 -5.46 12.26
N ASN A 200 7.42 -5.51 11.52
CA ASN A 200 7.28 -4.81 10.23
C ASN A 200 6.74 -3.38 10.40
N ILE A 201 6.14 -3.06 11.55
CA ILE A 201 5.56 -1.75 11.86
C ILE A 201 6.50 -0.90 12.73
N LEU A 202 7.20 -1.54 13.67
CA LEU A 202 8.04 -0.89 14.66
C LEU A 202 9.30 -1.73 14.91
N ARG A 203 10.48 -1.14 14.67
CA ARG A 203 11.78 -1.78 14.90
C ARG A 203 12.84 -0.75 15.31
N PRO A 204 13.87 -1.13 16.10
CA PRO A 204 14.93 -0.22 16.47
C PRO A 204 15.80 0.13 15.25
N LYS A 205 16.47 1.29 15.29
CA LYS A 205 17.38 1.72 14.21
C LYS A 205 18.64 0.85 14.15
N ILE A 206 19.11 0.39 15.30
CA ILE A 206 20.24 -0.53 15.42
C ILE A 206 19.63 -1.90 15.70
N GLU A 207 19.84 -2.84 14.77
CA GLU A 207 19.30 -4.19 14.85
C GLU A 207 20.24 -5.11 15.63
N ASP A 208 20.65 -4.70 16.83
CA ASP A 208 21.42 -5.57 17.70
C ASP A 208 20.50 -6.65 18.33
N PRO A 209 20.96 -7.92 18.43
CA PRO A 209 20.09 -9.00 18.89
C PRO A 209 19.51 -8.79 20.30
N VAL A 210 20.22 -8.10 21.18
CA VAL A 210 19.81 -7.89 22.57
C VAL A 210 18.64 -6.89 22.62
N THR A 211 18.80 -5.72 21.99
CA THR A 211 17.74 -4.70 21.90
C THR A 211 16.50 -5.24 21.20
N ILE A 212 16.67 -6.03 20.13
CA ILE A 212 15.53 -6.66 19.45
C ILE A 212 14.80 -7.61 20.39
N MET A 213 15.51 -8.49 21.09
CA MET A 213 14.89 -9.45 22.00
C MET A 213 14.15 -8.76 23.15
N GLU A 214 14.74 -7.71 23.74
CA GLU A 214 14.12 -6.95 24.82
C GLU A 214 12.88 -6.16 24.36
N GLY A 215 12.95 -5.59 23.15
CA GLY A 215 11.84 -4.82 22.56
C GLY A 215 10.69 -5.69 22.04
N THR A 216 10.96 -6.95 21.65
CA THR A 216 9.99 -7.78 20.92
C THR A 216 8.67 -7.95 21.67
N VAL A 217 8.69 -8.24 22.97
CA VAL A 217 7.46 -8.45 23.75
C VAL A 217 6.64 -7.17 23.83
N LEU A 218 7.29 -6.02 24.02
CA LEU A 218 6.64 -4.72 24.09
C LEU A 218 6.06 -4.30 22.74
N VAL A 219 6.80 -4.55 21.65
CA VAL A 219 6.35 -4.30 20.28
C VAL A 219 5.10 -5.14 19.98
N GLN A 220 5.09 -6.42 20.38
CA GLN A 220 3.93 -7.30 20.21
C GLN A 220 2.73 -6.83 21.04
N GLN A 221 2.93 -6.49 22.31
CA GLN A 221 1.87 -5.95 23.16
C GLN A 221 1.27 -4.66 22.57
N LEU A 222 2.13 -3.73 22.16
CA LEU A 222 1.74 -2.48 21.56
C LEU A 222 0.96 -2.71 20.25
N MET A 223 1.45 -3.59 19.38
CA MET A 223 0.77 -3.93 18.13
C MET A 223 -0.60 -4.56 18.39
N ALA A 224 -0.73 -5.39 19.43
CA ALA A 224 -2.02 -5.96 19.82
C ALA A 224 -3.02 -4.89 20.28
N VAL A 225 -2.56 -3.87 21.02
CA VAL A 225 -3.41 -2.72 21.42
C VAL A 225 -3.78 -1.87 20.20
N LEU A 226 -2.83 -1.58 19.30
CA LEU A 226 -3.08 -0.83 18.07
C LEU A 226 -4.15 -1.48 17.19
N ILE A 227 -4.12 -2.81 17.06
CA ILE A 227 -5.14 -3.58 16.34
C ILE A 227 -6.45 -3.59 17.14
N GLY A 228 -6.43 -3.98 18.42
CA GLY A 228 -7.64 -4.21 19.21
C GLY A 228 -8.37 -2.98 19.73
N ARG A 229 -7.78 -1.78 19.57
CA ARG A 229 -8.35 -0.47 19.94
C ARG A 229 -8.29 0.54 18.79
N HIS A 230 -8.26 0.04 17.55
CA HIS A 230 -8.13 0.87 16.35
C HIS A 230 -9.27 1.88 16.18
N ASP A 231 -10.47 1.56 16.68
CA ASP A 231 -11.66 2.41 16.65
C ASP A 231 -11.51 3.68 17.50
N ILE A 232 -10.86 3.56 18.66
CA ILE A 232 -10.57 4.67 19.57
C ILE A 232 -9.37 5.48 19.08
N LEU A 233 -8.35 4.80 18.56
CA LEU A 233 -7.10 5.41 18.11
C LEU A 233 -7.22 6.08 16.73
N PHE A 234 -8.12 5.58 15.87
CA PHE A 234 -8.30 6.05 14.49
C PHE A 234 -9.79 6.26 14.16
N PRO A 235 -10.43 7.31 14.72
CA PRO A 235 -11.85 7.58 14.51
C PRO A 235 -12.25 7.67 13.03
N ARG A 236 -13.50 7.29 12.73
CA ARG A 236 -14.05 7.35 11.36
C ARG A 236 -14.35 8.78 10.89
N GLU A 237 -14.60 9.71 11.81
CA GLU A 237 -14.97 11.10 11.48
C GLU A 237 -13.84 11.86 10.74
N GLU A 238 -12.58 11.44 10.92
CA GLU A 238 -11.43 11.97 10.17
C GLU A 238 -11.38 11.52 8.71
N ASP A 239 -12.10 10.46 8.34
CA ASP A 239 -12.14 10.00 6.95
C ASP A 239 -12.96 10.98 6.08
N GLU A 240 -13.99 11.62 6.64
CA GLU A 240 -14.82 12.61 5.96
C GLU A 240 -14.11 13.98 5.83
N SER A 241 -13.46 14.47 6.89
CA SER A 241 -12.71 15.73 6.84
C SER A 241 -11.50 15.65 5.92
N ALA A 242 -10.79 14.51 5.87
CA ALA A 242 -9.77 14.27 4.87
C ALA A 242 -10.35 14.36 3.46
N THR A 243 -11.46 13.66 3.15
CA THR A 243 -12.08 13.77 1.82
C THR A 243 -12.58 15.17 1.46
N LEU A 244 -13.07 15.94 2.43
CA LEU A 244 -13.61 17.30 2.20
C LEU A 244 -12.52 18.37 2.02
N GLU A 245 -11.42 18.31 2.77
CA GLU A 245 -10.27 19.19 2.55
C GLU A 245 -9.55 18.89 1.21
N LEU A 246 -9.60 17.64 0.75
CA LEU A 246 -9.02 17.22 -0.53
C LEU A 246 -9.84 17.67 -1.76
N ALA A 247 -11.13 17.98 -1.60
CA ALA A 247 -11.96 18.50 -2.69
C ALA A 247 -11.70 20.01 -2.96
N ASN A 248 -11.38 20.78 -1.92
CA ASN A 248 -11.19 22.23 -2.04
C ASN A 248 -9.86 22.67 -2.68
N ASN A 249 -8.85 21.79 -2.72
CA ASN A 249 -7.53 22.12 -3.27
C ASN A 249 -7.39 21.88 -4.78
N ASN A 250 -8.44 21.42 -5.47
CA ASN A 250 -8.42 21.12 -6.91
C ASN A 250 -8.80 22.32 -7.83
N ASN A 251 -8.94 23.54 -7.29
CA ASN A 251 -9.24 24.73 -8.10
C ASN A 251 -7.97 25.54 -8.44
N ILE A 252 -7.07 24.97 -9.24
CA ILE A 252 -6.09 25.76 -10.00
C ILE A 252 -6.37 25.56 -11.49
N GLU A 253 -6.69 26.68 -12.13
CA GLU A 253 -7.21 26.85 -13.49
C GLU A 253 -6.37 26.14 -14.58
N LEU A 254 -7.04 25.37 -15.45
CA LEU A 254 -6.50 24.99 -16.76
C LEU A 254 -6.53 26.20 -17.72
N PRO A 255 -5.46 26.49 -18.48
CA PRO A 255 -5.52 27.53 -19.49
C PRO A 255 -6.40 27.09 -20.67
N ARG A 256 -7.42 27.91 -20.96
CA ARG A 256 -8.33 27.80 -22.11
C ARG A 256 -7.55 27.62 -23.42
N ARG A 257 -7.71 26.47 -24.08
CA ARG A 257 -7.38 26.33 -25.51
C ARG A 257 -8.46 27.03 -26.35
N GLN A 258 -8.05 28.07 -27.06
CA GLN A 258 -8.86 28.69 -28.10
C GLN A 258 -9.02 27.71 -29.27
N ALA A 259 -10.28 27.51 -29.67
CA ALA A 259 -10.64 26.82 -30.89
C ALA A 259 -10.38 27.73 -32.10
N VAL A 260 -9.69 27.20 -33.12
CA VAL A 260 -9.69 27.76 -34.47
C VAL A 260 -9.93 26.63 -35.46
N THR A 261 -11.07 26.73 -36.13
CA THR A 261 -11.51 25.95 -37.29
C THR A 261 -10.76 26.43 -38.54
N THR A 262 -10.24 25.53 -39.39
CA THR A 262 -10.35 25.60 -40.87
C THR A 262 -9.71 24.41 -41.61
N THR A 263 -10.55 23.69 -42.36
CA THR A 263 -10.44 23.31 -43.80
C THR A 263 -9.33 22.35 -44.33
N SER A 264 -9.80 21.18 -44.78
CA SER A 264 -9.55 20.48 -46.06
C SER A 264 -8.12 20.17 -46.55
N GLY A 265 -7.87 18.89 -46.89
CA GLY A 265 -6.86 18.54 -47.90
C GLY A 265 -6.34 17.10 -47.94
N ILE A 266 -6.98 16.28 -48.77
CA ILE A 266 -6.40 15.24 -49.67
C ILE A 266 -5.72 14.00 -49.05
N ALA A 267 -6.27 12.86 -49.45
CA ALA A 267 -5.72 11.52 -49.28
C ALA A 267 -4.54 11.25 -50.23
N THR A 268 -3.49 10.59 -49.72
CA THR A 268 -2.57 9.78 -50.52
C THR A 268 -2.27 8.50 -49.76
N VAL A 269 -2.58 7.39 -50.44
CA VAL A 269 -2.27 6.02 -50.08
C VAL A 269 -0.82 5.74 -50.49
N THR A 270 -0.01 5.26 -49.54
CA THR A 270 1.20 4.51 -49.88
C THR A 270 1.26 3.29 -48.97
N GLN A 271 1.05 2.13 -49.58
CA GLN A 271 1.31 0.82 -48.98
C GLN A 271 2.82 0.66 -48.84
N ASN A 272 3.28 0.15 -47.70
CA ASN A 272 4.45 -0.71 -47.63
C ASN A 272 4.22 -1.73 -46.51
N ALA A 273 4.25 -2.99 -46.91
CA ALA A 273 4.14 -4.16 -46.07
C ALA A 273 5.46 -4.42 -45.32
N GLU A 274 5.39 -5.34 -44.36
CA GLU A 274 6.49 -5.97 -43.62
C GLU A 274 6.94 -5.25 -42.33
N ASN A 275 6.22 -5.51 -41.24
CA ASN A 275 6.81 -6.28 -40.13
C ASN A 275 5.78 -6.63 -39.04
N ASN A 276 5.71 -7.92 -38.74
CA ASN A 276 4.95 -8.48 -37.64
C ASN A 276 5.62 -8.13 -36.31
N ASN A 277 4.99 -7.30 -35.49
CA ASN A 277 5.05 -7.47 -34.05
C ASN A 277 3.80 -6.90 -33.38
N THR A 278 2.90 -7.78 -32.97
CA THR A 278 1.66 -7.44 -32.25
C THR A 278 2.01 -7.08 -30.80
N GLN A 279 2.31 -5.82 -30.52
CA GLN A 279 2.17 -5.29 -29.16
C GLN A 279 0.77 -4.71 -29.01
N VAL A 280 -0.13 -5.52 -28.43
CA VAL A 280 -1.42 -5.03 -27.95
C VAL A 280 -1.15 -4.22 -26.69
N VAL A 281 -0.94 -2.91 -26.84
CA VAL A 281 -0.98 -1.97 -25.71
C VAL A 281 -2.44 -1.87 -25.27
N ARG A 282 -2.83 -2.66 -24.26
CA ARG A 282 -4.10 -2.47 -23.56
C ARG A 282 -3.95 -1.28 -22.62
N GLN A 283 -4.47 -0.15 -23.05
CA GLN A 283 -4.68 1.02 -22.20
C GLN A 283 -5.88 0.73 -21.30
N CYS A 284 -5.64 0.37 -20.03
CA CYS A 284 -6.70 0.26 -19.04
C CYS A 284 -7.00 1.64 -18.45
N VAL A 285 -8.22 2.09 -18.69
CA VAL A 285 -8.84 3.27 -18.08
C VAL A 285 -9.37 2.84 -16.71
N TRP A 286 -9.06 3.60 -15.66
CA TRP A 286 -9.70 3.45 -14.36
C TRP A 286 -11.08 4.11 -14.44
N GLU A 287 -12.14 3.32 -14.61
CA GLU A 287 -13.50 3.80 -14.30
C GLU A 287 -13.76 3.63 -12.81
N ALA A 288 -14.22 4.70 -12.17
CA ALA A 288 -14.66 4.68 -10.78
C ALA A 288 -15.93 3.81 -10.66
N PRO A 289 -16.17 3.16 -9.50
CA PRO A 289 -17.38 2.37 -9.31
C PRO A 289 -18.60 3.29 -9.32
N GLU A 290 -19.56 3.03 -10.22
CA GLU A 290 -20.86 3.68 -10.19
C GLU A 290 -21.60 3.35 -8.89
N SER A 291 -21.99 4.39 -8.17
CA SER A 291 -22.85 4.32 -7.00
C SER A 291 -24.26 3.90 -7.40
N HIS A 292 -24.67 2.67 -7.09
CA HIS A 292 -26.06 2.26 -7.18
C HIS A 292 -26.88 2.95 -6.07
N SER A 293 -27.56 4.04 -6.42
CA SER A 293 -28.71 4.54 -5.68
C SER A 293 -29.84 4.92 -6.63
N GLN A 294 -30.83 4.02 -6.77
CA GLN A 294 -32.23 4.41 -7.01
C GLN A 294 -33.16 3.22 -6.76
N ARG A 295 -33.71 3.20 -5.54
CA ARG A 295 -35.06 2.66 -5.30
C ARG A 295 -36.04 3.56 -6.08
N GLN A 296 -36.78 3.00 -7.02
CA GLN A 296 -38.05 3.59 -7.46
C GLN A 296 -39.19 2.67 -7.05
N GLN A 297 -40.00 3.19 -6.12
CA GLN A 297 -41.39 2.82 -5.89
C GLN A 297 -42.18 3.00 -7.20
N VAL A 298 -42.95 1.98 -7.58
CA VAL A 298 -44.15 2.20 -8.39
C VAL A 298 -45.27 1.40 -7.75
N ASP A 299 -46.19 2.14 -7.13
CA ASP A 299 -47.47 1.63 -6.65
C ASP A 299 -48.46 1.49 -7.83
N ASN A 300 -49.08 0.31 -7.88
CA ASN A 300 -50.52 0.09 -8.08
C ASN A 300 -51.15 0.35 -9.47
N ARG A 301 -51.62 -0.73 -10.12
CA ARG A 301 -53.06 -1.05 -10.36
C ARG A 301 -53.22 -2.13 -11.45
N GLY A 302 -54.11 -3.10 -11.18
CA GLY A 302 -54.90 -3.77 -12.23
C GLY A 302 -54.78 -5.29 -12.34
N SER A 303 -55.53 -6.02 -11.52
CA SER A 303 -56.24 -7.23 -11.99
C SER A 303 -57.42 -6.81 -12.91
N PRO A 304 -58.10 -7.66 -13.72
CA PRO A 304 -58.19 -9.13 -13.56
C PRO A 304 -58.31 -9.99 -14.86
N ARG A 305 -58.45 -11.32 -14.64
CA ARG A 305 -59.07 -12.38 -15.50
C ARG A 305 -58.22 -12.85 -16.71
N SER A 306 -58.13 -14.14 -17.03
CA SER A 306 -58.85 -15.36 -16.62
C SER A 306 -57.87 -16.54 -16.51
#